data_AF-A0A2D8B9U8-F1
#
_entry.id   AF-A0A2D8B9U8-F1
#
_cell.length_a   1.000
_cell.length_b   1.000
_cell.length_c   1.000
_cell.angle_alpha   90.00
_cell.angle_beta   90.00
_cell.angle_gamma   90.00
#
_symmetry.space_group_name_H-M   'P 1'
#
loop_
_entity.id
_entity.type
_entity.pdbx_description
1 polymer ?
#
loop_
_entity_poly.entity_id
_entity_poly.type
_entity_poly.pdbx_seq_one_letter_code
_entity_poly.pdbx_strand_id
1 'polypeptide(L)' 'RVAVDHGTALELAGTGRADPSSLFAAAGLCAALAARSLPA' A
#
# COMPACT_ATOMS: atom_id res chain seq x y z
N ARG A 1 -3.66 -10.76 -0.58
CA ARG A 1 -4.32 -9.45 -0.31
C ARG A 1 -3.59 -8.77 0.82
N VAL A 2 -3.33 -7.48 0.69
CA VAL A 2 -2.76 -6.61 1.73
C VAL A 2 -3.57 -5.31 1.78
N ALA A 3 -3.36 -4.48 2.79
CA ALA A 3 -4.01 -3.18 2.94
C ALA A 3 -3.01 -2.17 3.51
N VAL A 4 -3.32 -0.88 3.33
CA VAL A 4 -2.65 0.21 4.06
C VAL A 4 -3.12 0.23 5.52
N ASP A 5 -2.35 0.89 6.38
CA ASP A 5 -2.58 0.98 7.83
C ASP A 5 -3.43 2.19 8.27
N HIS A 6 -3.93 2.99 7.32
CA HIS A 6 -4.73 4.18 7.59
C HIS A 6 -6.09 4.15 6.88
N GLY A 7 -6.99 5.02 7.32
CA GLY A 7 -8.30 5.24 6.71
C GLY A 7 -8.26 6.09 5.44
N THR A 8 -9.40 6.63 5.04
CA THR A 8 -9.53 7.39 3.78
C THR A 8 -8.88 8.77 3.79
N ALA A 9 -8.66 9.38 4.97
CA ALA A 9 -8.04 10.70 5.13
C ALA A 9 -8.62 11.76 4.16
N LEU A 10 -9.97 11.86 4.09
CA LEU A 10 -10.66 12.72 3.12
C LEU A 10 -10.26 14.19 3.26
N GLU A 11 -9.93 14.63 4.47
CA GLU A 11 -9.42 15.96 4.75
C GLU A 11 -8.07 16.29 4.07
N LEU A 12 -7.32 15.28 3.63
CA LEU A 12 -6.05 15.43 2.91
C LEU A 12 -6.20 15.29 1.40
N ALA A 13 -7.36 14.89 0.89
CA ALA A 13 -7.58 14.66 -0.54
C ALA A 13 -7.31 15.94 -1.35
N GLY A 14 -6.45 15.84 -2.37
CA GLY A 14 -6.07 16.96 -3.24
C GLY A 14 -5.10 17.98 -2.62
N THR A 15 -4.66 17.79 -1.37
CA THR A 15 -3.75 18.75 -0.70
C THR A 15 -2.26 18.49 -0.98
N GLY A 16 -1.91 17.31 -1.48
CA GLY A 16 -0.51 16.88 -1.63
C GLY A 16 0.21 16.57 -0.31
N ARG A 17 -0.52 16.49 0.82
CA ARG A 17 0.05 16.29 2.16
C ARG A 17 -0.07 14.86 2.70
N ALA A 18 -0.72 13.96 1.97
CA ALA A 18 -0.83 12.57 2.39
C ALA A 18 0.55 11.90 2.38
N ASP A 19 0.88 11.16 3.44
CA ASP A 19 2.10 10.35 3.48
C ASP A 19 1.89 9.05 2.69
N PRO A 20 2.65 8.79 1.62
CA PRO A 20 2.48 7.57 0.82
C PRO A 20 3.23 6.35 1.38
N SER A 21 3.96 6.46 2.50
CA SER A 21 4.85 5.41 3.01
C SER A 21 4.16 4.04 3.17
N SER A 22 2.97 4.02 3.77
CA SER A 22 2.16 2.82 3.99
C SER A 22 1.72 2.14 2.68
N LEU A 23 1.39 2.93 1.66
CA LEU A 23 1.03 2.41 0.34
C LEU A 23 2.22 1.70 -0.30
N PHE A 24 3.41 2.30 -0.25
CA PHE A 24 4.62 1.67 -0.79
C PHE A 24 4.97 0.38 -0.05
N ALA A 25 4.86 0.38 1.28
CA ALA A 25 5.09 -0.82 2.09
C ALA A 25 4.11 -1.94 1.75
N ALA A 26 2.80 -1.63 1.65
CA ALA A 26 1.78 -2.59 1.27
C ALA A 26 2.03 -3.15 -0.14
N ALA A 27 2.32 -2.29 -1.12
CA ALA A 27 2.61 -2.73 -2.49
C ALA A 27 3.85 -3.66 -2.55
N GLY A 28 4.92 -3.30 -1.84
CA GLY A 28 6.13 -4.12 -1.73
C GLY A 28 5.87 -5.49 -1.11
N LEU A 29 5.10 -5.53 -0.01
CA LEU A 29 4.69 -6.79 0.61
C LEU A 29 3.82 -7.63 -0.34
N CYS A 30 2.89 -7.01 -1.07
CA CYS A 30 2.05 -7.71 -2.02
C CYS A 30 2.89 -8.40 -3.10
N ALA A 31 3.86 -7.68 -3.68
CA ALA A 31 4.77 -8.22 -4.68
C ALA A 31 5.60 -9.39 -4.13
N ALA A 32 6.14 -9.26 -2.92
CA ALA A 32 6.91 -10.31 -2.27
C ALA A 32 6.08 -11.57 -2.00
N LEU A 33 4.83 -11.42 -1.55
CA LEU A 33 3.92 -12.55 -1.37
C LEU A 33 3.57 -13.21 -2.70
N ALA A 34 3.27 -12.41 -3.73
CA ALA A 34 2.94 -12.92 -5.06
C ALA A 34 4.09 -13.75 -5.65
N ALA A 35 5.32 -13.26 -5.57
CA ALA A 35 6.52 -13.95 -6.05
C ALA A 35 6.74 -15.31 -5.38
N ARG A 36 6.39 -15.44 -4.09
CA ARG A 36 6.47 -16.72 -3.35
C ARG A 36 5.41 -17.74 -3.76
N SER A 37 4.31 -17.27 -4.36
CA SER A 37 3.16 -18.09 -4.73
C SER A 37 3.12 -18.47 -6.22
N LEU A 38 4.03 -17.96 -7.04
CA LEU A 38 4.11 -18.32 -8.46
C LEU A 38 4.83 -19.68 -8.62
N PRO A 39 4.27 -20.62 -9.39
CA PRO A 39 4.99 -21.84 -9.78
C PRO A 39 6.16 -21.49 -10.70
N ALA A 40 7.19 -22.34 -10.68
CA ALA A 40 8.39 -22.22 -11.51
C ALA A 40 8.09 -22.38 -13.01
#